data_AF-A0A075GX70-F1
#
_entry.id   AF-A0A075GX70-F1
#
_cell.length_a   1.000
_cell.length_b   1.000
_cell.length_c   1.000
_cell.angle_alpha   90.00
_cell.angle_beta   90.00
_cell.angle_gamma   90.00
#
_symmetry.space_group_name_H-M   'P 1'
#
loop_
_entity.id
_entity.type
_entity.pdbx_description
1 polymer ?
#
loop_
_entity_poly.entity_id
_entity_poly.type
_entity_poly.pdbx_seq_one_letter_code
_entity_poly.pdbx_strand_id
1 'polypeptide(L)' 'MKYVQPKRLKVLIALFFGTAGMGIFVGLVIAEGIQTLYITLLGVINLCLGGFVVWVLVTQKAKVRDSRKK' A
#
# COMPACT_ATOMS: atom_id res chain seq x y z
N MET A 1 -14.61 3.14 -10.27
CA MET A 1 -13.15 2.90 -10.27
C MET A 1 -12.75 2.15 -11.53
N LYS A 2 -11.68 2.58 -12.21
CA LYS A 2 -11.13 1.85 -13.36
C LYS A 2 -10.48 0.54 -12.88
N TYR A 3 -10.71 -0.57 -13.58
CA TYR A 3 -10.07 -1.84 -13.25
C TYR A 3 -8.55 -1.73 -13.37
N VAL A 4 -7.84 -2.18 -12.34
CA VAL A 4 -6.38 -2.23 -12.28
C VAL A 4 -5.97 -3.68 -12.17
N GLN A 5 -4.98 -4.09 -12.95
CA GLN A 5 -4.52 -5.47 -12.96
C GLN A 5 -4.07 -5.92 -11.55
N PRO A 6 -4.56 -7.06 -11.04
CA PRO A 6 -4.26 -7.53 -9.69
C PRO A 6 -2.76 -7.67 -9.41
N LYS A 7 -1.97 -8.04 -10.43
CA LYS A 7 -0.51 -8.14 -10.32
C LYS A 7 0.13 -6.80 -9.93
N ARG A 8 -0.30 -5.70 -10.55
CA ARG A 8 0.20 -4.35 -10.23
C ARG A 8 -0.22 -3.92 -8.84
N LEU A 9 -1.45 -4.23 -8.44
CA LEU A 9 -1.93 -3.94 -7.09
C LEU A 9 -1.16 -4.70 -6.01
N LYS A 10 -0.90 -5.99 -6.21
CA LYS A 10 -0.09 -6.79 -5.26
C LYS A 10 1.32 -6.23 -5.09
N VAL A 11 1.96 -5.82 -6.19
CA VAL A 11 3.27 -5.16 -6.13
C VAL A 11 3.17 -3.85 -5.34
N LEU A 12 2.16 -3.04 -5.61
CA LEU A 12 1.96 -1.76 -4.93
C LEU A 12 1.70 -1.96 -3.41
N ILE A 13 0.90 -2.96 -3.04
CA ILE A 13 0.66 -3.35 -1.64
C ILE A 13 1.98 -3.73 -0.97
N ALA A 14 2.78 -4.60 -1.58
CA ALA A 14 4.06 -5.03 -1.00
C ALA A 14 5.02 -3.83 -0.80
N LEU A 15 5.03 -2.90 -1.75
CA LEU A 15 5.87 -1.70 -1.70
C LEU A 15 5.43 -0.77 -0.56
N PHE A 16 4.13 -0.50 -0.43
CA PHE A 16 3.59 0.32 0.65
C PHE A 16 3.77 -0.31 2.04
N PHE A 17 3.43 -1.59 2.21
CA PHE A 17 3.58 -2.26 3.50
C PHE A 17 5.05 -2.44 3.89
N GLY A 18 5.93 -2.76 2.94
CA GLY A 18 7.37 -2.86 3.21
C GLY A 18 7.98 -1.54 3.65
N THR A 19 7.70 -0.46 2.92
CA THR A 19 8.19 0.88 3.28
C THR A 19 7.52 1.45 4.53
N ALA A 20 6.25 1.12 4.80
CA ALA A 20 5.57 1.49 6.04
C ALA A 20 6.20 0.81 7.26
N GLY A 21 6.42 -0.50 7.19
CA GLY A 21 7.06 -1.26 8.26
C GLY A 21 8.47 -0.75 8.55
N MET A 22 9.27 -0.55 7.50
CA MET A 22 10.61 0.01 7.65
C MET A 22 10.58 1.44 8.19
N GLY A 23 9.68 2.30 7.69
CA GLY A 23 9.55 3.68 8.15
C GLY A 23 9.16 3.77 9.62
N ILE A 24 8.21 2.96 10.08
CA ILE A 24 7.82 2.90 11.50
C ILE A 24 8.98 2.38 12.35
N PHE A 25 9.67 1.33 11.91
CA PHE A 25 10.81 0.78 12.63
C PHE A 25 11.95 1.80 12.77
N VAL A 26 12.36 2.42 11.66
CA VAL A 26 13.40 3.46 11.66
C VAL A 26 12.97 4.64 12.52
N GLY A 27 11.72 5.08 12.38
CA GLY A 27 11.16 6.19 13.15
C GLY A 27 11.23 5.95 14.65
N LEU A 28 10.85 4.76 15.13
CA LEU A 28 10.79 4.46 16.57
C LEU A 28 12.12 4.01 17.18
N VAL A 29 12.99 3.36 16.41
CA VAL A 29 14.19 2.68 16.94
C VAL A 29 15.48 3.41 16.61
N ILE A 30 15.56 4.09 15.46
CA ILE A 30 16.80 4.66 14.93
C ILE A 30 16.78 6.19 14.96
N ALA A 31 15.64 6.80 14.65
CA ALA A 31 15.53 8.25 14.55
C ALA A 31 15.47 8.92 15.93
N GLU A 32 16.23 10.00 16.09
CA GLU A 32 16.31 10.75 17.34
C GLU A 32 15.63 12.12 17.24
N GLY A 33 15.17 12.64 18.39
CA GLY A 33 14.55 13.95 18.48
C GLY A 33 13.29 14.07 17.61
N ILE A 34 13.11 15.20 16.94
CA ILE A 34 11.87 15.48 16.20
C ILE A 34 11.70 14.62 14.94
N GLN A 35 12.78 14.02 14.44
CA GLN A 35 12.75 13.16 13.26
C GLN A 35 11.97 11.86 13.51
N THR A 36 11.92 11.37 14.77
CA THR A 36 11.09 10.20 15.13
C THR A 36 9.63 10.43 14.73
N LEU A 37 9.12 11.63 14.98
CA LEU A 37 7.71 11.97 14.80
C LEU A 37 7.38 12.02 13.31
N TYR A 38 8.21 12.69 12.51
CA TYR A 38 8.03 12.78 11.06
C TYR A 38 8.14 11.42 10.38
N ILE A 39 9.19 10.65 10.68
CA ILE A 39 9.45 9.36 10.01
C ILE A 39 8.39 8.33 10.40
N THR A 40 8.02 8.27 11.68
CA THR A 40 6.95 7.37 12.14
C THR A 40 5.60 7.77 11.54
N LEU A 41 5.27 9.06 11.51
CA LEU A 41 4.03 9.55 10.92
C LEU A 41 3.94 9.22 9.42
N LEU A 42 5.04 9.42 8.68
CA LEU A 42 5.13 9.03 7.27
C LEU A 42 4.95 7.51 7.10
N GLY A 43 5.56 6.71 7.98
CA GLY A 43 5.35 5.25 8.00
C GLY A 43 3.88 4.86 8.21
N VAL A 44 3.18 5.54 9.14
CA VAL A 44 1.74 5.31 9.40
C VAL A 44 0.88 5.73 8.20
N ILE A 45 1.15 6.89 7.59
CA ILE A 45 0.44 7.33 6.37
C ILE A 45 0.60 6.28 5.27
N ASN A 46 1.82 5.77 5.11
CA ASN A 46 2.14 4.77 4.11
C ASN A 46 1.47 3.42 4.39
N LEU A 47 1.28 3.06 5.66
CA LEU A 47 0.48 1.91 6.09
C LEU A 47 -0.99 2.09 5.69
N CYS A 48 -1.56 3.28 5.91
CA CYS A 48 -2.93 3.61 5.50
C CYS A 48 -3.12 3.54 3.98
N LEU A 49 -2.16 4.05 3.21
CA LEU A 49 -2.16 3.93 1.75
C LEU A 49 -2.10 2.47 1.30
N GLY A 50 -1.23 1.66 1.92
CA GLY A 50 -1.19 0.22 1.71
C GLY A 50 -2.54 -0.45 1.97
N GLY A 51 -3.18 -0.13 3.10
CA GLY A 51 -4.52 -0.60 3.46
C GLY A 51 -5.59 -0.20 2.45
N PHE A 52 -5.55 1.03 1.94
CA PHE A 52 -6.45 1.49 0.88
C PHE A 52 -6.25 0.69 -0.42
N VAL A 53 -5.00 0.41 -0.82
CA VAL A 53 -4.72 -0.40 -2.02
C VAL A 53 -5.19 -1.85 -1.84
N VAL A 54 -5.06 -2.42 -0.64
CA VAL A 54 -5.64 -3.74 -0.30
C VAL A 54 -7.16 -3.70 -0.43
N TRP A 55 -7.82 -2.67 0.11
CA TRP A 55 -9.26 -2.51 -0.03
C TRP A 55 -9.67 -2.43 -1.50
N VAL A 56 -8.93 -1.72 -2.35
CA VAL A 56 -9.17 -1.68 -3.80
C VAL A 56 -8.96 -3.06 -4.44
N LEU A 57 -7.98 -3.86 -4.00
CA LEU A 57 -7.76 -5.23 -4.50
C LEU A 57 -8.98 -6.12 -4.23
N VAL A 58 -9.51 -6.05 -3.01
CA VAL A 58 -10.58 -6.92 -2.52
C VAL A 58 -11.95 -6.49 -3.07
N THR A 59 -12.17 -5.19 -3.23
CA THR A 59 -13.47 -4.65 -3.70
C THR A 59 -13.57 -4.51 -5.21
N GLN A 60 -12.46 -4.61 -5.96
CA GLN A 60 -12.52 -4.60 -7.42
C GLN A 60 -13.29 -5.82 -7.93
N LYS A 61 -14.42 -5.58 -8.60
CA LYS A 61 -15.11 -6.62 -9.37
C LYS A 61 -14.13 -7.15 -10.42
N ALA A 62 -13.92 -8.47 -10.44
CA ALA A 62 -13.08 -9.11 -11.43
C ALA A 62 -13.52 -8.64 -12.83
N LYS A 63 -12.56 -8.26 -13.68
CA LYS A 63 -12.86 -7.95 -15.08
C LYS A 63 -13.39 -9.25 -15.69
N VAL A 64 -14.72 -9.39 -15.75
CA VAL A 64 -15.38 -10.47 -16.47
C VAL A 64 -14.82 -10.39 -17.88
N ARG A 65 -14.06 -11.42 -18.28
CA ARG A 65 -13.59 -11.54 -19.65
C ARG A 65 -14.85 -11.62 -20.50
N ASP A 66 -15.13 -10.56 -21.24
CA ASP A 66 -16.27 -10.51 -22.14
C ASP A 66 -16.11 -11.68 -23.12
N SER A 67 -16.91 -12.73 -22.93
CA SER A 67 -16.79 -13.98 -23.71
C SER A 67 -17.11 -13.75 -25.20
N ARG A 68 -17.55 -12.54 -25.57
CA ARG A 68 -17.87 -12.13 -26.94
C ARG A 68 -16.68 -11.63 -27.77
N LYS A 69 -15.46 -11.58 -27.21
CA LYS A 69 -14.25 -11.29 -27.99
C LYS A 69 -13.32 -12.51 -27.97
N LYS A 70 -13.47 -13.36 -28.99
CA LYS A 70 -12.47 -14.34 -29.42
C LYS A 70 -11.36 -13.63 -30.18
#